data_AF-A0AA40D7W9-F1
#
_entry.id   AF-A0AA40D7W9-F1
#
_cell.length_a   1.000
_cell.length_b   1.000
_cell.length_c   1.000
_cell.angle_alpha   90.00
_cell.angle_beta   90.00
_cell.angle_gamma   90.00
#
_symmetry.space_group_name_H-M   'P 1'
#
loop_
_entity.id
_entity.type
_entity.pdbx_description
1 polymer ?
#
loop_
_entity_poly.entity_id
_entity_poly.type
_entity_poly.pdbx_seq_one_letter_code
_entity_poly.pdbx_strand_id
1 'polypeptide(L)'
;MPATTHLTMDSITASLSPQDKANAEEISSLLLQIYQTLIHMRYLPAHHLHPGPHDLTRLLPFFQKLQLAPQIIHLYTILPYVSSKCHDFYQGGYFADFRNKSDVEDGRNTMYADDRREQMRPWMTPLSLLCNHMSVLFYDSKRHRIGIFEQCDNSSRDRVLRKMRGVVNLELAAPEDLGSDSDCESSSEDGGSDSDDERPRKKLKKEDEGHHPRLGCGSQGKNVYDDMPSRPAGDVLRDILKQYETLEEVPWVYEHGSPRDWPKGVEKLYFKHGWPGKDFNAEEFEMDKMRLAAMETIKEDAEEVFKQVKQCRQRVEGRNQPDFLLLKRQIATAETPDEEWLARYHLWRKEQEMERSIKDLEEAEAKRDRRFPNGSRPSEKPEDLVLWEVQKWRRDIAREEETLKHTIEQAEMFAAGLLDHAPSPKSMKHNIEKEKRHLELLYKLLQKSREDAARLCPGVEELPVEDENSRVALFHNRAHVIEFHQKEIDEIKGFMATVPMSCAKTRQFLQGEIEASYEGIKRSNEWWDGHDEAIKHFEKRKEAFAAIKARQKTEG
;
A
#
# COMPACT_ATOMS: atom_id res chain seq x y z
N MET A 1 30.50 30.66 -37.70
CA MET A 1 29.86 29.85 -36.65
C MET A 1 30.95 29.00 -36.03
N PRO A 2 31.28 29.12 -34.73
CA PRO A 2 32.25 28.23 -34.10
C PRO A 2 31.73 26.79 -34.23
N ALA A 3 32.62 25.86 -34.57
CA ALA A 3 32.26 24.45 -34.68
C ALA A 3 31.66 23.99 -33.34
N THR A 4 30.41 23.53 -33.36
CA THR A 4 29.74 22.95 -32.20
C THR A 4 30.56 21.71 -31.81
N THR A 5 31.40 21.84 -30.79
CA THR A 5 32.13 20.70 -30.24
C THR A 5 31.11 19.80 -29.58
N HIS A 6 30.83 18.67 -30.23
CA HIS A 6 29.93 17.66 -29.70
C HIS A 6 30.57 17.05 -28.45
N LEU A 7 29.81 17.02 -27.35
CA LEU A 7 30.23 16.38 -26.11
C LEU A 7 30.38 14.88 -26.34
N THR A 8 31.57 14.32 -26.13
CA THR A 8 31.86 12.88 -26.24
C THR A 8 32.35 12.33 -24.90
N MET A 9 32.21 11.02 -24.67
CA MET A 9 32.76 10.36 -23.48
C MET A 9 34.27 10.52 -23.35
N ASP A 10 35.00 10.52 -24.48
CA ASP A 10 36.44 10.75 -24.51
C ASP A 10 36.79 12.17 -24.07
N SER A 11 36.06 13.17 -24.58
CA SER A 11 36.23 14.57 -24.18
C SER A 11 35.94 14.77 -22.69
N ILE A 12 34.91 14.11 -22.15
CA ILE A 12 34.59 14.14 -20.72
C ILE A 12 35.76 13.56 -19.93
N THR A 13 36.17 12.33 -20.25
CA THR A 13 37.20 11.60 -19.50
C THR A 13 38.58 12.26 -19.56
N ALA A 14 38.91 12.92 -20.68
CA ALA A 14 40.12 13.70 -20.87
C ALA A 14 40.13 15.01 -20.06
N SER A 15 38.95 15.58 -19.77
CA SER A 15 38.81 16.82 -18.99
C SER A 15 38.92 16.62 -17.48
N LEU A 16 38.86 15.38 -16.99
CA LEU A 16 38.86 15.06 -15.57
C LEU A 16 40.27 14.93 -15.01
N SER A 17 40.51 15.57 -13.86
CA SER A 17 41.73 15.35 -13.09
C SER A 17 41.74 13.95 -12.45
N PRO A 18 42.90 13.45 -12.02
CA PRO A 18 42.98 12.22 -11.23
C PRO A 18 42.13 12.29 -9.95
N GLN A 19 42.04 13.47 -9.32
CA GLN A 19 41.24 13.67 -8.12
C GLN A 19 39.74 13.58 -8.42
N ASP A 20 39.27 14.12 -9.55
CA ASP A 20 37.86 14.01 -9.94
C ASP A 20 37.44 12.54 -10.10
N LYS A 21 38.32 11.73 -10.72
CA LYS A 21 38.12 10.29 -10.90
C LYS A 21 38.12 9.55 -9.57
N ALA A 22 39.09 9.86 -8.69
CA ALA A 22 39.18 9.25 -7.37
C ALA A 22 37.95 9.57 -6.49
N ASN A 23 37.49 10.83 -6.52
CA ASN A 23 36.28 11.26 -5.82
C ASN A 23 35.05 10.51 -6.33
N ALA A 24 34.88 10.38 -7.65
CA ALA A 24 33.75 9.67 -8.24
C ALA A 24 33.78 8.17 -7.88
N GLU A 25 34.97 7.56 -7.91
CA GLU A 25 35.18 6.15 -7.52
C GLU A 25 34.86 5.91 -6.04
N GLU A 26 35.24 6.83 -5.14
CA GLU A 26 34.89 6.72 -3.71
C GLU A 26 33.37 6.73 -3.51
N ILE A 27 32.64 7.65 -4.17
CA ILE A 27 31.17 7.72 -4.09
C ILE A 27 30.55 6.43 -4.63
N SER A 28 30.96 5.99 -5.82
CA SER A 28 30.41 4.79 -6.45
C SER A 28 30.67 3.54 -5.59
N SER A 29 31.89 3.37 -5.11
CA SER A 29 32.29 2.24 -4.27
C SER A 29 31.52 2.19 -2.94
N LEU A 30 31.28 3.34 -2.29
CA LEU A 30 30.53 3.40 -1.04
C LEU A 30 29.04 3.17 -1.25
N LEU A 31 28.43 3.75 -2.30
CA LEU A 31 27.04 3.44 -2.64
C LEU A 31 26.84 1.96 -3.00
N LEU A 32 27.83 1.36 -3.70
CA LEU A 32 27.79 -0.06 -4.02
C LEU A 32 27.80 -0.91 -2.74
N GLN A 33 28.64 -0.57 -1.77
CA GLN A 33 28.67 -1.24 -0.46
C GLN A 33 27.35 -1.08 0.30
N ILE A 34 26.75 0.13 0.29
CA ILE A 34 25.43 0.35 0.90
C ILE A 34 24.39 -0.54 0.23
N TYR A 35 24.31 -0.57 -1.10
CA TYR A 35 23.31 -1.38 -1.80
C TYR A 35 23.54 -2.89 -1.62
N GLN A 36 24.80 -3.33 -1.57
CA GLN A 36 25.15 -4.71 -1.23
C GLN A 36 24.75 -5.06 0.21
N THR A 37 24.88 -4.12 1.15
CA THR A 37 24.40 -4.28 2.53
C THR A 37 22.89 -4.43 2.55
N LEU A 38 22.14 -3.60 1.82
CA LEU A 38 20.69 -3.73 1.68
C LEU A 38 20.26 -5.07 1.06
N ILE A 39 21.04 -5.60 0.10
CA ILE A 39 20.82 -6.95 -0.44
C ILE A 39 21.07 -8.02 0.62
N HIS A 40 22.16 -7.89 1.37
CA HIS A 40 22.50 -8.83 2.44
C HIS A 40 21.43 -8.83 3.54
N MET A 41 20.88 -7.66 3.86
CA MET A 41 19.72 -7.48 4.74
C MET A 41 18.41 -8.00 4.18
N ARG A 42 18.36 -8.50 2.93
CA ARG A 42 17.12 -8.92 2.24
C ARG A 42 16.13 -7.80 1.95
N TYR A 43 16.56 -6.55 2.10
CA TYR A 43 15.75 -5.40 1.70
C TYR A 43 15.64 -5.27 0.18
N LEU A 44 16.75 -5.50 -0.53
CA LEU A 44 16.80 -5.48 -1.99
C LEU A 44 17.07 -6.88 -2.56
N PRO A 45 16.35 -7.30 -3.62
CA PRO A 45 16.75 -8.45 -4.41
C PRO A 45 18.07 -8.18 -5.14
N ALA A 46 19.00 -9.14 -5.09
CA ALA A 46 20.33 -8.98 -5.70
C ALA A 46 20.30 -8.66 -7.21
N HIS A 47 19.33 -9.20 -7.93
CA HIS A 47 19.18 -8.99 -9.38
C HIS A 47 18.68 -7.59 -9.75
N HIS A 48 18.25 -6.78 -8.77
CA HIS A 48 17.90 -5.39 -9.01
C HIS A 48 19.12 -4.46 -9.05
N LEU A 49 20.28 -4.89 -8.56
CA LEU A 49 21.50 -4.09 -8.53
C LEU A 49 22.29 -4.24 -9.84
N HIS A 50 22.57 -3.10 -10.46
CA HIS A 50 23.32 -2.99 -11.72
C HIS A 50 24.60 -2.18 -11.46
N PRO A 51 25.75 -2.83 -11.21
CA PRO A 51 27.02 -2.14 -11.05
C PRO A 51 27.43 -1.45 -12.36
N GLY A 52 28.16 -0.34 -12.25
CA GLY A 52 28.77 0.31 -13.42
C GLY A 52 29.98 -0.45 -13.98
N PRO A 53 30.58 0.04 -15.08
CA PRO A 53 30.19 1.25 -15.80
C PRO A 53 29.01 1.04 -16.77
N HIS A 54 28.29 2.11 -17.06
CA HIS A 54 27.12 2.15 -17.94
C HIS A 54 27.37 3.01 -19.19
N ASP A 55 26.86 2.58 -20.33
CA ASP A 55 26.89 3.39 -21.55
C ASP A 55 25.76 4.44 -21.56
N LEU A 56 26.15 5.71 -21.42
CA LEU A 56 25.25 6.86 -21.43
C LEU A 56 25.36 7.69 -22.71
N THR A 57 26.01 7.18 -23.77
CA THR A 57 26.26 7.92 -25.02
C THR A 57 24.99 8.55 -25.59
N ARG A 58 23.87 7.84 -25.52
CA ARG A 58 22.54 8.30 -25.97
C ARG A 58 22.01 9.53 -25.21
N LEU A 59 22.47 9.77 -23.98
CA LEU A 59 22.04 10.88 -23.13
C LEU A 59 22.98 12.10 -23.20
N LEU A 60 24.14 12.00 -23.85
CA LEU A 60 25.10 13.10 -23.94
C LEU A 60 24.51 14.41 -24.50
N PRO A 61 23.68 14.41 -25.57
CA PRO A 61 23.05 15.64 -26.05
C PRO A 61 22.14 16.27 -24.98
N PHE A 62 21.49 15.42 -24.19
CA PHE A 62 20.61 15.85 -23.10
C PHE A 62 21.42 16.43 -21.92
N PHE A 63 22.52 15.78 -21.54
CA PHE A 63 23.43 16.30 -20.52
C PHE A 63 24.07 17.63 -20.93
N GLN A 64 24.41 17.79 -22.21
CA GLN A 64 24.90 19.06 -22.76
C GLN A 64 23.85 20.17 -22.67
N LYS A 65 22.58 19.86 -22.97
CA LYS A 65 21.46 20.81 -22.82
C LYS A 65 21.28 21.26 -21.36
N LEU A 66 21.45 20.35 -20.41
CA LEU A 66 21.40 20.63 -18.97
C LEU A 66 22.70 21.24 -18.42
N GLN A 67 23.73 21.39 -19.27
CA GLN A 67 25.04 21.93 -18.92
C GLN A 67 25.75 21.16 -17.79
N LEU A 68 25.47 19.86 -17.66
CA LEU A 68 26.07 19.04 -16.61
C LEU A 68 27.61 19.08 -16.68
N ALA A 69 28.24 19.24 -15.52
CA ALA A 69 29.69 19.25 -15.43
C ALA A 69 30.26 17.86 -15.78
N PRO A 70 31.46 17.77 -16.41
CA PRO A 70 32.09 16.50 -16.76
C PRO A 70 32.20 15.52 -15.58
N GLN A 71 32.44 16.03 -14.36
CA GLN A 71 32.52 15.24 -13.14
C GLN A 71 31.21 14.49 -12.85
N ILE A 72 30.07 15.15 -13.03
CA ILE A 72 28.74 14.56 -12.80
C ILE A 72 28.41 13.53 -13.87
N ILE A 73 28.71 13.84 -15.14
CA ILE A 73 28.45 12.90 -16.23
C ILE A 73 29.29 11.63 -16.05
N HIS A 74 30.57 11.76 -15.67
CA HIS A 74 31.41 10.60 -15.38
C HIS A 74 30.90 9.82 -14.16
N LEU A 75 30.50 10.50 -13.08
CA LEU A 75 29.90 9.83 -11.93
C LEU A 75 28.69 8.98 -12.35
N TYR A 76 27.78 9.53 -13.16
CA TYR A 76 26.62 8.78 -13.67
C TYR A 76 27.00 7.51 -14.44
N THR A 77 28.16 7.50 -15.11
CA THR A 77 28.61 6.28 -15.79
C THR A 77 29.03 5.19 -14.84
N ILE A 78 29.53 5.50 -13.65
CA ILE A 78 30.10 4.48 -12.74
C ILE A 78 29.21 4.16 -11.55
N LEU A 79 28.18 4.97 -11.27
CA LEU A 79 27.26 4.72 -10.16
C LEU A 79 26.60 3.32 -10.26
N PRO A 80 26.44 2.62 -9.13
CA PRO A 80 25.54 1.48 -9.07
C PRO A 80 24.09 1.96 -9.15
N TYR A 81 23.25 1.26 -9.92
CA TYR A 81 21.82 1.58 -10.05
C TYR A 81 20.96 0.43 -9.57
N VAL A 82 19.79 0.76 -9.01
CA VAL A 82 18.78 -0.22 -8.57
C VAL A 82 17.56 -0.08 -9.47
N SER A 83 17.12 -1.17 -10.10
CA SER A 83 15.98 -1.13 -11.04
C SER A 83 14.60 -1.18 -10.36
N SER A 84 14.54 -1.32 -9.05
CA SER A 84 13.27 -1.32 -8.30
C SER A 84 12.81 0.11 -8.03
N LYS A 85 11.58 0.42 -8.44
CA LYS A 85 10.91 1.66 -8.07
C LYS A 85 10.05 1.54 -6.81
N CYS A 86 9.93 0.34 -6.25
CA CYS A 86 9.03 0.04 -5.13
C CYS A 86 9.75 0.00 -3.78
N HIS A 87 10.99 0.49 -3.72
CA HIS A 87 11.77 0.50 -2.49
C HIS A 87 12.23 1.91 -2.19
N ASP A 88 12.04 2.29 -0.94
CA ASP A 88 12.61 3.48 -0.38
C ASP A 88 14.11 3.27 -0.16
N PHE A 89 14.84 4.35 -0.28
CA PHE A 89 16.23 4.46 0.11
C PHE A 89 16.32 5.34 1.36
N TYR A 90 17.55 5.63 1.78
CA TYR A 90 17.86 6.31 3.03
C TYR A 90 16.98 7.52 3.31
N GLN A 91 16.34 7.53 4.49
CA GLN A 91 15.44 8.59 4.94
C GLN A 91 14.28 8.89 3.98
N GLY A 92 13.76 7.83 3.36
CA GLY A 92 12.56 7.85 2.52
C GLY A 92 12.76 8.34 1.09
N GLY A 93 13.96 8.77 0.69
CA GLY A 93 14.23 9.13 -0.72
C GLY A 93 14.22 7.89 -1.61
N TYR A 94 14.08 8.01 -2.94
CA TYR A 94 14.15 6.86 -3.85
C TYR A 94 15.55 6.59 -4.39
N PHE A 95 15.78 5.37 -4.89
CA PHE A 95 16.95 5.05 -5.71
C PHE A 95 16.90 5.85 -7.02
N ALA A 96 17.92 6.68 -7.27
CA ALA A 96 18.05 7.40 -8.53
C ALA A 96 18.62 6.50 -9.64
N ASP A 97 18.06 6.53 -10.84
CA ASP A 97 18.62 5.86 -12.03
C ASP A 97 18.83 6.83 -13.19
N PHE A 98 20.01 7.43 -13.25
CA PHE A 98 20.37 8.42 -14.28
C PHE A 98 20.65 7.83 -15.67
N ARG A 99 20.44 6.52 -15.87
CA ARG A 99 20.30 5.93 -17.22
C ARG A 99 18.95 6.27 -17.85
N ASN A 100 18.00 6.73 -17.03
CA ASN A 100 16.68 7.18 -17.41
C ASN A 100 16.62 8.71 -17.50
N LYS A 101 16.01 9.23 -18.56
CA LYS A 101 15.93 10.67 -18.81
C LYS A 101 15.09 11.41 -17.75
N SER A 102 14.01 10.81 -17.25
CA SER A 102 13.13 11.39 -16.23
C SER A 102 13.89 11.66 -14.94
N ASP A 103 14.58 10.66 -14.40
CA ASP A 103 15.36 10.77 -13.16
C ASP A 103 16.44 11.85 -13.26
N VAL A 104 17.02 12.06 -14.45
CA VAL A 104 17.95 13.18 -14.69
C VAL A 104 17.21 14.52 -14.62
N GLU A 105 16.03 14.64 -15.22
CA GLU A 105 15.18 15.85 -15.19
C GLU A 105 14.72 16.17 -13.76
N ASP A 106 14.12 15.19 -13.10
CA ASP A 106 13.63 15.26 -11.71
C ASP A 106 14.79 15.56 -10.75
N GLY A 107 15.95 14.94 -11.00
CA GLY A 107 17.17 15.19 -10.25
C GLY A 107 17.70 16.62 -10.40
N ARG A 108 17.41 17.34 -11.49
CA ARG A 108 17.81 18.76 -11.63
C ARG A 108 16.93 19.71 -10.83
N ASN A 109 15.68 19.34 -10.61
CA ASN A 109 14.69 20.16 -9.92
C ASN A 109 14.02 19.38 -8.78
N THR A 110 14.82 18.76 -7.93
CA THR A 110 14.35 17.82 -6.92
C THR A 110 13.35 18.45 -5.93
N MET A 111 13.49 19.73 -5.64
CA MET A 111 12.60 20.46 -4.73
C MET A 111 11.46 21.21 -5.45
N TYR A 112 11.23 20.93 -6.74
CA TYR A 112 10.19 21.56 -7.57
C TYR A 112 10.24 23.10 -7.54
N ALA A 113 11.44 23.67 -7.61
CA ALA A 113 11.61 25.12 -7.62
C ALA A 113 11.11 25.72 -8.94
N ASP A 114 10.31 26.78 -8.84
CA ASP A 114 9.81 27.53 -10.00
C ASP A 114 10.91 28.42 -10.61
N ASP A 115 11.81 28.97 -9.80
CA ASP A 115 12.91 29.80 -10.27
C ASP A 115 14.14 28.96 -10.63
N ARG A 116 14.64 29.13 -11.86
CA ARG A 116 15.92 28.55 -12.30
C ARG A 116 17.10 28.94 -11.41
N ARG A 117 17.04 30.08 -10.74
CA ARG A 117 18.09 30.52 -9.80
C ARG A 117 18.14 29.67 -8.56
N GLU A 118 17.04 29.02 -8.20
CA GLU A 118 16.91 28.10 -7.07
C GLU A 118 17.21 26.65 -7.47
N GLN A 119 17.30 26.35 -8.77
CA GLN A 119 17.70 25.02 -9.24
C GLN A 119 19.14 24.68 -8.87
N MET A 120 19.37 23.37 -8.77
CA MET A 120 20.67 22.82 -8.41
C MET A 120 21.75 23.22 -9.42
N ARG A 121 23.00 23.35 -8.96
CA ARG A 121 24.15 23.74 -9.80
C ARG A 121 24.58 22.61 -10.74
N PRO A 122 25.14 22.90 -11.93
CA PRO A 122 25.48 21.84 -12.89
C PRO A 122 26.58 20.86 -12.45
N TRP A 123 27.35 21.22 -11.42
CA TRP A 123 28.36 20.38 -10.77
C TRP A 123 27.83 19.63 -9.52
N MET A 124 26.52 19.68 -9.28
CA MET A 124 25.86 18.97 -8.19
C MET A 124 24.85 17.97 -8.76
N THR A 125 24.60 16.90 -8.02
CA THR A 125 23.56 15.90 -8.34
C THR A 125 22.98 15.28 -7.08
N PRO A 126 21.69 14.92 -7.03
CA PRO A 126 21.20 14.01 -6.01
C PRO A 126 21.80 12.61 -6.16
N LEU A 127 22.02 11.92 -5.05
CA LEU A 127 22.32 10.49 -4.99
C LEU A 127 21.07 9.66 -4.65
N SER A 128 19.98 10.33 -4.25
CA SER A 128 18.64 9.77 -4.07
C SER A 128 17.60 10.73 -4.63
N LEU A 129 16.50 10.25 -5.19
CA LEU A 129 15.43 11.12 -5.66
C LEU A 129 14.46 11.44 -4.52
N LEU A 130 13.74 12.55 -4.66
CA LEU A 130 12.72 12.92 -3.68
C LEU A 130 11.50 12.03 -3.81
N CYS A 131 11.06 11.51 -2.67
CA CYS A 131 9.76 10.91 -2.45
C CYS A 131 8.84 11.92 -1.75
N ASN A 132 7.53 11.66 -1.72
CA ASN A 132 6.51 12.50 -1.07
C ASN A 132 6.96 12.96 0.34
N HIS A 133 7.52 14.16 0.43
CA HIS A 133 7.96 14.80 1.67
C HIS A 133 9.19 14.23 2.41
N MET A 134 10.08 13.50 1.72
CA MET A 134 11.22 12.82 2.35
C MET A 134 12.58 13.53 2.18
N SER A 135 13.67 12.89 2.62
CA SER A 135 15.03 13.43 2.55
C SER A 135 15.77 13.05 1.27
N VAL A 136 16.63 13.97 0.80
CA VAL A 136 17.45 13.81 -0.41
C VAL A 136 18.93 13.98 -0.08
N LEU A 137 19.77 13.11 -0.62
CA LEU A 137 21.22 13.22 -0.55
C LEU A 137 21.72 14.04 -1.74
N PHE A 138 22.22 15.25 -1.53
CA PHE A 138 22.80 16.09 -2.59
C PHE A 138 24.33 16.03 -2.57
N TYR A 139 24.94 15.61 -3.66
CA TYR A 139 26.38 15.58 -3.85
C TYR A 139 26.89 16.82 -4.60
N ASP A 140 27.91 17.49 -4.04
CA ASP A 140 28.67 18.56 -4.68
C ASP A 140 30.05 18.05 -5.12
N SER A 141 30.24 17.92 -6.44
CA SER A 141 31.51 17.43 -7.00
C SER A 141 32.68 18.41 -6.87
N LYS A 142 32.44 19.72 -6.75
CA LYS A 142 33.52 20.71 -6.58
C LYS A 142 34.11 20.68 -5.19
N ARG A 143 33.25 20.48 -4.19
CA ARG A 143 33.66 20.45 -2.77
C ARG A 143 33.90 19.04 -2.27
N HIS A 144 33.45 18.03 -3.02
CA HIS A 144 33.38 16.63 -2.62
C HIS A 144 32.66 16.45 -1.27
N ARG A 145 31.42 16.96 -1.22
CA ARG A 145 30.58 16.97 -0.01
C ARG A 145 29.17 16.48 -0.30
N ILE A 146 28.52 15.90 0.70
CA ILE A 146 27.10 15.55 0.66
C ILE A 146 26.35 16.36 1.71
N GLY A 147 25.18 16.87 1.32
CA GLY A 147 24.17 17.40 2.21
C GLY A 147 22.91 16.52 2.19
N ILE A 148 22.20 16.43 3.31
CA ILE A 148 20.96 15.66 3.44
C ILE A 148 19.84 16.60 3.87
N PHE A 149 18.80 16.75 3.06
CA PHE A 149 17.73 17.75 3.25
C PHE A 149 16.36 17.14 3.06
N GLU A 150 15.43 17.52 3.94
CA GLU A 150 14.01 17.20 3.79
C GLU A 150 13.27 18.33 3.06
N GLN A 151 12.29 17.96 2.23
CA GLN A 151 11.48 18.91 1.47
C GLN A 151 10.64 19.86 2.34
N CYS A 152 10.10 19.36 3.46
CA CYS A 152 9.09 20.08 4.24
C CYS A 152 9.68 21.14 5.16
N ASP A 153 10.60 20.75 6.03
CA ASP A 153 11.14 21.64 7.05
C ASP A 153 12.40 22.37 6.61
N ASN A 154 12.93 22.02 5.43
CA ASN A 154 14.05 22.72 4.83
C ASN A 154 15.28 22.74 5.76
N SER A 155 15.41 21.70 6.58
CA SER A 155 16.49 21.51 7.53
C SER A 155 17.38 20.35 7.11
N SER A 156 18.62 20.35 7.59
CA SER A 156 19.49 19.21 7.35
C SER A 156 19.06 18.02 8.20
N ARG A 157 18.79 16.88 7.56
CA ARG A 157 18.49 15.61 8.23
C ARG A 157 19.74 14.75 8.51
N ASP A 158 20.91 15.33 8.26
CA ASP A 158 22.17 14.74 8.68
C ASP A 158 22.25 14.67 10.22
N ARG A 159 22.30 13.44 10.76
CA ARG A 159 22.30 13.18 12.20
C ARG A 159 23.48 13.86 12.92
N VAL A 160 24.66 13.93 12.29
CA VAL A 160 25.86 14.55 12.88
C VAL A 160 25.69 16.06 12.95
N LEU A 161 25.23 16.69 11.87
CA LEU A 161 24.97 18.13 11.86
C LEU A 161 23.85 18.53 12.82
N ARG A 162 22.79 17.71 12.97
CA ARG A 162 21.74 17.93 13.96
C ARG A 162 22.26 17.85 15.40
N LYS A 163 23.09 16.85 15.72
CA LYS A 163 23.73 16.74 17.04
C LYS A 163 24.64 17.93 17.35
N MET A 164 25.41 18.41 16.37
CA MET A 164 26.27 19.59 16.54
C MET A 164 25.49 20.87 16.81
N ARG A 165 24.30 21.03 16.20
CA ARG A 165 23.39 22.15 16.50
C ARG A 165 22.69 22.01 17.86
N GLY A 166 22.66 20.80 18.42
CA GLY A 166 21.98 20.42 19.66
C GLY A 166 22.86 20.26 20.92
N VAL A 167 24.06 20.85 20.98
CA VAL A 167 24.78 21.09 22.26
C VAL A 167 24.35 22.41 22.92
N VAL A 168 23.28 23.03 22.42
CA VAL A 168 22.46 23.94 23.21
C VAL A 168 21.23 23.15 23.67
N ASN A 169 21.35 22.48 24.82
CA ASN A 169 20.18 22.07 25.58
C ASN A 169 19.45 23.35 25.99
N LEU A 170 18.44 23.77 25.22
CA LEU A 170 17.28 24.38 25.86
C LEU A 170 16.47 23.21 26.42
N GLU A 171 16.48 23.06 27.75
CA GLU A 171 15.37 22.44 28.47
C GLU A 171 14.10 23.19 28.07
N LEU A 172 13.46 22.75 26.98
CA LEU A 172 12.05 23.00 26.75
C LEU A 172 11.35 21.79 27.35
N ALA A 173 10.68 22.06 28.46
CA ALA A 173 9.84 21.14 29.20
C ALA A 173 8.98 20.30 28.24
N ALA A 174 8.79 19.04 28.62
CA ALA A 174 7.83 18.16 27.99
C ALA A 174 6.50 18.90 27.79
N PRO A 175 5.92 18.92 26.58
CA PRO A 175 4.53 19.28 26.45
C PRO A 175 3.74 18.17 27.15
N GLU A 176 3.11 18.54 28.26
CA GLU A 176 2.03 17.77 28.84
C GLU A 176 0.98 17.51 27.75
N ASP A 177 0.74 16.23 27.49
CA ASP A 177 -0.58 15.64 27.35
C ASP A 177 -1.63 16.55 26.69
N LEU A 178 -1.55 16.66 25.36
CA LEU A 178 -2.69 17.04 24.54
C LEU A 178 -3.16 15.80 23.80
N GLY A 179 -4.19 15.17 24.36
CA GLY A 179 -4.94 14.08 23.76
C GLY A 179 -5.31 14.42 22.32
N SER A 180 -4.75 13.63 21.40
CA SER A 180 -5.16 13.60 20.00
C SER A 180 -6.26 12.57 19.87
N ASP A 181 -7.49 13.00 20.17
CA ASP A 181 -8.69 12.35 19.67
C ASP A 181 -8.80 12.71 18.18
N SER A 182 -8.11 11.93 17.35
CA SER A 182 -8.27 11.96 15.90
C SER A 182 -9.29 10.89 15.51
N ASP A 183 -10.58 11.24 15.66
CA ASP A 183 -11.68 10.53 15.01
C ASP A 183 -11.59 10.75 13.49
N CYS A 184 -10.84 9.89 12.82
CA CYS A 184 -10.88 9.76 11.37
C CYS A 184 -12.08 8.90 10.99
N GLU A 185 -13.26 9.52 10.91
CA GLU A 185 -14.40 8.93 10.22
C GLU A 185 -14.08 8.81 8.73
N SER A 186 -13.81 7.58 8.32
CA SER A 186 -13.69 7.18 6.93
C SER A 186 -15.08 7.18 6.30
N SER A 187 -15.50 8.30 5.71
CA SER A 187 -16.69 8.36 4.86
C SER A 187 -16.36 7.85 3.46
N SER A 188 -16.81 6.64 3.16
CA SER A 188 -16.89 6.08 1.81
C SER A 188 -17.95 6.80 0.96
N GLU A 189 -17.55 7.12 -0.26
CA GLU A 189 -18.31 7.14 -1.52
C GLU A 189 -19.72 7.75 -1.54
N ASP A 190 -19.89 8.81 -2.34
CA ASP A 190 -21.02 8.81 -3.27
C ASP A 190 -20.65 9.54 -4.58
N GLY A 191 -20.97 8.88 -5.68
CA GLY A 191 -20.80 9.41 -7.02
C GLY A 191 -22.10 10.02 -7.51
N GLY A 192 -21.99 11.08 -8.30
CA GLY A 192 -23.02 11.42 -9.28
C GLY A 192 -23.41 12.89 -9.39
N SER A 193 -23.43 13.30 -10.66
CA SER A 193 -24.32 14.28 -11.26
C SER A 193 -23.87 15.75 -11.32
N ASP A 194 -23.64 16.16 -12.57
CA ASP A 194 -23.65 17.53 -13.07
C ASP A 194 -24.78 18.37 -12.45
N SER A 195 -24.41 19.56 -11.98
CA SER A 195 -25.31 20.68 -11.76
C SER A 195 -24.48 21.98 -11.78
N ASP A 196 -24.60 22.73 -12.88
CA ASP A 196 -24.21 24.13 -12.96
C ASP A 196 -24.98 24.93 -11.90
N ASP A 197 -24.34 25.25 -10.76
CA ASP A 197 -24.85 26.22 -9.79
C ASP A 197 -23.79 27.31 -9.57
N GLU A 198 -23.89 28.38 -10.36
CA GLU A 198 -23.17 29.63 -10.14
C GLU A 198 -23.62 30.28 -8.83
N ARG A 199 -22.95 29.94 -7.73
CA ARG A 199 -23.04 30.72 -6.48
C ARG A 199 -21.85 31.69 -6.34
N PRO A 200 -22.11 32.95 -5.99
CA PRO A 200 -21.05 33.94 -5.81
C PRO A 200 -20.22 33.60 -4.57
N ARG A 201 -18.94 33.28 -4.79
CA ARG A 201 -17.94 33.04 -3.75
C ARG A 201 -17.86 34.26 -2.82
N LYS A 202 -18.37 34.12 -1.59
CA LYS A 202 -18.05 35.00 -0.47
C LYS A 202 -16.53 34.97 -0.28
N LYS A 203 -15.90 36.14 -0.38
CA LYS A 203 -14.49 36.35 -0.05
C LYS A 203 -14.26 35.97 1.42
N LEU A 204 -13.82 34.74 1.68
CA LEU A 204 -13.17 34.42 2.94
C LEU A 204 -11.95 35.33 3.07
N LYS A 205 -11.88 36.04 4.19
CA LYS A 205 -10.69 36.78 4.59
C LYS A 205 -9.56 35.75 4.70
N LYS A 206 -8.49 35.98 3.93
CA LYS A 206 -7.17 35.41 4.21
C LYS A 206 -6.81 35.82 5.63
N GLU A 207 -7.02 34.92 6.58
CA GLU A 207 -6.30 34.98 7.84
C GLU A 207 -4.88 34.53 7.54
N ASP A 208 -3.91 35.27 8.09
CA ASP A 208 -2.47 35.09 7.91
C ASP A 208 -2.08 33.64 8.21
N GLU A 209 -1.95 32.83 7.17
CA GLU A 209 -1.16 31.61 7.22
C GLU A 209 0.27 32.03 7.56
N GLY A 210 0.67 31.73 8.79
CA GLY A 210 2.02 31.90 9.29
C GLY A 210 3.01 31.35 8.29
N HIS A 211 3.68 32.29 7.60
CA HIS A 211 4.69 32.04 6.59
C HIS A 211 5.89 31.39 7.27
N HIS A 212 5.86 30.06 7.43
CA HIS A 212 7.06 29.31 7.78
C HIS A 212 8.10 29.64 6.70
N PRO A 213 9.31 30.10 7.06
CA PRO A 213 10.33 30.40 6.09
C PRO A 213 10.74 29.08 5.43
N ARG A 214 10.12 28.79 4.27
CA ARG A 214 10.69 27.89 3.26
C ARG A 214 12.16 28.30 3.08
N LEU A 215 13.08 27.35 2.94
CA LEU A 215 14.44 27.69 2.53
C LEU A 215 14.34 28.58 1.28
N GLY A 216 14.76 29.83 1.45
CA GLY A 216 15.46 30.53 0.39
C GLY A 216 14.62 31.13 -0.73
N CYS A 217 13.56 31.89 -0.42
CA CYS A 217 13.53 33.23 -1.01
C CYS A 217 14.76 33.94 -0.44
N GLY A 218 15.94 33.69 -1.02
CA GLY A 218 17.19 34.23 -0.54
C GLY A 218 16.99 35.74 -0.46
N SER A 219 16.90 36.28 0.74
CA SER A 219 16.73 37.73 0.98
C SER A 219 17.91 38.54 0.41
N GLN A 220 18.90 37.84 -0.17
CA GLN A 220 20.09 38.37 -0.85
C GLN A 220 20.44 37.68 -2.19
N GLY A 221 19.52 36.92 -2.81
CA GLY A 221 19.74 36.31 -4.13
C GLY A 221 20.75 35.15 -4.20
N LYS A 222 21.08 34.54 -3.05
CA LYS A 222 21.92 33.33 -2.99
C LYS A 222 21.07 32.08 -3.16
N ASN A 223 21.59 31.09 -3.88
CA ASN A 223 20.91 29.81 -4.08
C ASN A 223 21.11 28.89 -2.87
N VAL A 224 20.05 28.17 -2.54
CA VAL A 224 19.99 27.26 -1.38
C VAL A 224 21.10 26.21 -1.36
N TYR A 225 21.53 25.72 -2.52
CA TYR A 225 22.55 24.68 -2.64
C TYR A 225 23.98 25.20 -2.41
N ASP A 226 24.24 26.50 -2.62
CA ASP A 226 25.57 27.07 -2.45
C ASP A 226 25.98 27.12 -0.96
N ASP A 227 25.02 27.43 -0.09
CA ASP A 227 25.19 27.54 1.38
C ASP A 227 24.72 26.27 2.12
N MET A 228 24.46 25.19 1.38
CA MET A 228 23.93 23.93 1.91
C MET A 228 24.81 23.34 3.04
N PRO A 229 24.28 23.17 4.27
CA PRO A 229 24.92 22.35 5.29
C PRO A 229 25.31 20.98 4.74
N SER A 230 26.60 20.67 4.81
CA SER A 230 27.18 19.49 4.17
C SER A 230 28.41 19.01 4.93
N ARG A 231 28.80 17.75 4.68
CA ARG A 231 30.00 17.09 5.23
C ARG A 231 30.80 16.41 4.11
N PRO A 232 32.07 16.02 4.33
CA PRO A 232 32.83 15.25 3.35
C PRO A 232 32.02 14.04 2.88
N ALA A 233 31.96 13.84 1.56
CA ALA A 233 31.01 12.89 0.99
C ALA A 233 31.27 11.44 1.42
N GLY A 234 32.53 11.02 1.46
CA GLY A 234 32.91 9.70 1.97
C GLY A 234 32.47 9.46 3.42
N ASP A 235 32.55 10.47 4.29
CA ASP A 235 32.15 10.33 5.70
C ASP A 235 30.64 10.14 5.82
N VAL A 236 29.86 10.90 5.04
CA VAL A 236 28.39 10.76 5.03
C VAL A 236 28.00 9.35 4.60
N LEU A 237 28.56 8.83 3.51
CA LEU A 237 28.20 7.49 3.01
C LEU A 237 28.69 6.37 3.94
N ARG A 238 29.87 6.50 4.56
CA ARG A 238 30.34 5.56 5.59
C ARG A 238 29.44 5.55 6.82
N ASP A 239 28.95 6.72 7.24
CA ASP A 239 27.98 6.80 8.34
C ASP A 239 26.66 6.14 7.97
N ILE A 240 26.17 6.29 6.74
CA ILE A 240 24.95 5.62 6.26
C ILE A 240 25.14 4.10 6.24
N LEU A 241 26.24 3.62 5.68
CA LEU A 241 26.60 2.21 5.69
C LEU A 241 26.59 1.65 7.12
N LYS A 242 27.29 2.32 8.03
CA LYS A 242 27.35 1.95 9.44
C LYS A 242 25.96 1.92 10.08
N GLN A 243 25.09 2.88 9.76
CA GLN A 243 23.74 2.93 10.32
C GLN A 243 22.88 1.72 9.90
N TYR A 244 23.02 1.24 8.66
CA TYR A 244 22.35 0.01 8.24
C TYR A 244 22.96 -1.23 8.90
N GLU A 245 24.29 -1.28 9.03
CA GLU A 245 24.97 -2.37 9.74
C GLU A 245 24.53 -2.43 11.22
N THR A 246 24.41 -1.29 11.91
CA THR A 246 24.00 -1.22 13.31
C THR A 246 22.49 -1.19 13.50
N LEU A 247 21.70 -1.21 12.43
CA LEU A 247 20.24 -1.04 12.43
C LEU A 247 19.77 0.27 13.10
N GLU A 248 20.64 1.29 13.17
CA GLU A 248 20.25 2.65 13.55
C GLU A 248 19.36 3.32 12.49
N GLU A 249 19.47 2.84 11.25
CA GLU A 249 18.63 3.18 10.13
C GLU A 249 18.08 1.89 9.53
N VAL A 250 16.79 1.88 9.20
CA VAL A 250 16.11 0.73 8.62
C VAL A 250 15.26 1.19 7.44
N PRO A 251 15.52 0.64 6.24
CA PRO A 251 15.02 1.20 4.97
C PRO A 251 13.51 1.03 4.74
N TRP A 252 12.76 0.43 5.66
CA TRP A 252 11.33 0.12 5.52
C TRP A 252 10.39 0.97 6.40
N VAL A 253 10.90 1.97 7.12
CA VAL A 253 10.09 2.80 8.03
C VAL A 253 9.35 3.93 7.30
N TYR A 254 9.40 3.95 5.97
CA TYR A 254 8.93 5.05 5.13
C TYR A 254 7.70 4.67 4.29
N GLU A 255 7.21 5.65 3.53
CA GLU A 255 5.86 5.70 2.97
C GLU A 255 5.52 4.60 1.95
N HIS A 256 6.52 3.99 1.30
CA HIS A 256 6.28 2.95 0.29
C HIS A 256 6.54 1.53 0.79
N GLY A 257 7.00 1.38 2.04
CA GLY A 257 6.98 0.09 2.70
C GLY A 257 5.54 -0.32 2.98
N SER A 258 5.03 -1.34 2.28
CA SER A 258 3.81 -1.99 2.73
C SER A 258 4.03 -2.48 4.16
N PRO A 259 3.19 -2.13 5.15
CA PRO A 259 3.31 -2.65 6.51
C PRO A 259 3.34 -4.18 6.55
N ARG A 260 2.78 -4.83 5.51
CA ARG A 260 2.81 -6.29 5.35
C ARG A 260 4.19 -6.85 5.04
N ASP A 261 5.04 -6.10 4.35
CA ASP A 261 6.39 -6.56 3.96
C ASP A 261 7.40 -6.38 5.10
N TRP A 262 7.14 -5.43 6.00
CA TRP A 262 8.02 -5.04 7.09
C TRP A 262 7.25 -4.80 8.39
N PRO A 263 6.86 -5.89 9.07
CA PRO A 263 6.04 -5.80 10.28
C PRO A 263 6.80 -5.15 11.44
N LYS A 264 6.05 -4.56 12.37
CA LYS A 264 6.63 -3.89 13.55
C LYS A 264 7.51 -4.85 14.37
N GLY A 265 8.75 -4.46 14.64
CA GLY A 265 9.70 -5.22 15.47
C GLY A 265 10.61 -6.17 14.69
N VAL A 266 10.61 -6.10 13.35
CA VAL A 266 11.51 -6.86 12.46
C VAL A 266 13.00 -6.62 12.77
N GLU A 267 13.37 -5.48 13.37
CA GLU A 267 14.74 -5.15 13.79
C GLU A 267 15.30 -6.22 14.75
N LYS A 268 14.44 -6.76 15.63
CA LYS A 268 14.83 -7.82 16.57
C LYS A 268 15.14 -9.12 15.87
N LEU A 269 14.53 -9.38 14.71
CA LEU A 269 14.76 -10.59 13.93
C LEU A 269 16.13 -10.57 13.26
N TYR A 270 16.63 -9.40 12.84
CA TYR A 270 17.99 -9.28 12.33
C TYR A 270 19.02 -9.75 13.36
N PHE A 271 18.94 -9.24 14.60
CA PHE A 271 19.83 -9.70 15.67
C PHE A 271 19.66 -11.18 16.00
N LYS A 272 18.41 -11.67 16.04
CA LYS A 272 18.11 -13.09 16.26
C LYS A 272 18.80 -14.01 15.24
N HIS A 273 18.89 -13.56 14.00
CA HIS A 273 19.40 -14.34 12.88
C HIS A 273 20.84 -13.99 12.48
N GLY A 274 21.59 -13.30 13.35
CA GLY A 274 23.04 -13.13 13.20
C GLY A 274 23.49 -11.85 12.48
N TRP A 275 22.63 -10.84 12.36
CA TRP A 275 23.01 -9.53 11.83
C TRP A 275 23.50 -8.56 12.94
N PRO A 276 24.49 -7.69 12.64
CA PRO A 276 25.37 -7.73 11.47
C PRO A 276 26.42 -8.82 11.65
N GLY A 277 26.56 -9.71 10.67
CA GLY A 277 27.49 -10.83 10.79
C GLY A 277 27.53 -11.69 9.54
N LYS A 278 28.64 -12.39 9.34
CA LYS A 278 28.79 -13.33 8.20
C LYS A 278 27.87 -14.54 8.30
N ASP A 279 27.38 -14.82 9.51
CA ASP A 279 26.51 -15.94 9.82
C ASP A 279 25.01 -15.55 9.73
N PHE A 280 24.68 -14.45 9.05
CA PHE A 280 23.29 -14.02 8.90
C PHE A 280 22.45 -15.07 8.16
N ASN A 281 21.52 -15.70 8.88
CA ASN A 281 20.63 -16.71 8.31
C ASN A 281 19.43 -16.05 7.63
N ALA A 282 19.62 -15.70 6.37
CA ALA A 282 18.60 -15.03 5.55
C ALA A 282 17.30 -15.83 5.40
N GLU A 283 17.36 -17.16 5.35
CA GLU A 283 16.17 -18.00 5.16
C GLU A 283 15.32 -18.05 6.42
N GLU A 284 15.93 -18.29 7.58
CA GLU A 284 15.23 -18.26 8.87
C GLU A 284 14.72 -16.84 9.21
N PHE A 285 15.47 -15.80 8.82
CA PHE A 285 15.01 -14.42 8.93
C PHE A 285 13.74 -14.18 8.12
N GLU A 286 13.71 -14.56 6.84
CA GLU A 286 12.53 -14.37 5.99
C GLU A 286 11.33 -15.16 6.52
N MET A 287 11.55 -16.40 7.00
CA MET A 287 10.49 -17.16 7.65
C MET A 287 9.94 -16.43 8.87
N ASP A 288 10.77 -16.07 9.84
CA ASP A 288 10.29 -15.41 11.06
C ASP A 288 9.69 -14.03 10.79
N LYS A 289 10.14 -13.32 9.74
CA LYS A 289 9.51 -12.07 9.28
C LYS A 289 8.09 -12.33 8.79
N MET A 290 7.89 -13.36 7.98
CA MET A 290 6.55 -13.77 7.52
C MET A 290 5.67 -14.20 8.70
N ARG A 291 6.21 -14.94 9.68
CA ARG A 291 5.49 -15.28 10.92
C ARG A 291 5.06 -14.02 11.69
N LEU A 292 5.96 -13.05 11.85
CA LEU A 292 5.67 -11.81 12.55
C LEU A 292 4.55 -11.01 11.86
N ALA A 293 4.60 -10.88 10.53
CA ALA A 293 3.53 -10.24 9.76
C ALA A 293 2.19 -11.00 9.87
N ALA A 294 2.25 -12.34 9.81
CA ALA A 294 1.07 -13.19 9.99
C ALA A 294 0.42 -13.00 11.36
N MET A 295 1.22 -12.90 12.42
CA MET A 295 0.71 -12.66 13.77
C MET A 295 0.02 -11.30 13.91
N GLU A 296 0.51 -10.25 13.23
CA GLU A 296 -0.15 -8.94 13.19
C GLU A 296 -1.50 -9.04 12.49
N THR A 297 -1.55 -9.66 11.30
CA THR A 297 -2.82 -9.88 10.58
C THR A 297 -3.82 -10.73 11.39
N ILE A 298 -3.37 -11.79 12.07
CA ILE A 298 -4.25 -12.63 12.89
C ILE A 298 -4.86 -11.83 14.05
N LYS A 299 -4.09 -10.92 14.65
CA LYS A 299 -4.59 -10.05 15.73
C LYS A 299 -5.62 -9.05 15.20
N GLU A 300 -5.34 -8.40 14.08
CA GLU A 300 -6.27 -7.48 13.41
C GLU A 300 -7.57 -8.18 13.02
N ASP A 301 -7.47 -9.36 12.38
CA ASP A 301 -8.62 -10.19 12.01
C ASP A 301 -9.46 -10.57 13.23
N ALA A 302 -8.81 -10.93 14.34
CA ALA A 302 -9.49 -11.22 15.59
C ALA A 302 -10.21 -9.98 16.12
N GLU A 303 -9.52 -8.85 16.25
CA GLU A 303 -10.09 -7.59 16.71
C GLU A 303 -11.31 -7.18 15.90
N GLU A 304 -11.26 -7.32 14.58
CA GLU A 304 -12.38 -7.03 13.69
C GLU A 304 -13.58 -7.96 13.93
N VAL A 305 -13.36 -9.27 14.14
CA VAL A 305 -14.44 -10.21 14.49
C VAL A 305 -15.10 -9.83 15.83
N PHE A 306 -14.29 -9.51 16.85
CA PHE A 306 -14.82 -9.08 18.15
C PHE A 306 -15.53 -7.72 18.07
N LYS A 307 -15.02 -6.80 17.25
CA LYS A 307 -15.65 -5.50 16.97
C LYS A 307 -17.00 -5.67 16.28
N GLN A 308 -17.09 -6.57 15.28
CA GLN A 308 -18.36 -6.91 14.62
C GLN A 308 -19.38 -7.45 15.61
N VAL A 309 -19.01 -8.40 16.48
CA VAL A 309 -19.91 -8.91 17.53
C VAL A 309 -20.37 -7.79 18.45
N LYS A 310 -19.46 -6.92 18.90
CA LYS A 310 -19.80 -5.76 19.75
C LYS A 310 -20.77 -4.81 19.05
N GLN A 311 -20.54 -4.49 17.78
CA GLN A 311 -21.41 -3.62 17.00
C GLN A 311 -22.80 -4.25 16.78
N CYS A 312 -22.88 -5.53 16.42
CA CYS A 312 -24.15 -6.25 16.31
C CYS A 312 -24.90 -6.24 17.65
N ARG A 313 -24.19 -6.48 18.76
CA ARG A 313 -24.78 -6.45 20.10
C ARG A 313 -25.30 -5.06 20.47
N GLN A 314 -24.53 -4.01 20.21
CA GLN A 314 -24.98 -2.63 20.42
C GLN A 314 -26.19 -2.28 19.55
N ARG A 315 -26.23 -2.76 18.29
CA ARG A 315 -27.41 -2.62 17.43
C ARG A 315 -28.63 -3.28 18.05
N VAL A 316 -28.49 -4.45 18.68
CA VAL A 316 -29.60 -5.15 19.35
C VAL A 316 -29.99 -4.47 20.68
N GLU A 317 -29.02 -4.15 21.54
CA GLU A 317 -29.23 -3.56 22.87
C GLU A 317 -29.73 -2.11 22.82
N GLY A 318 -29.19 -1.29 21.91
CA GLY A 318 -29.55 0.10 21.71
C GLY A 318 -30.98 0.31 21.21
N ARG A 319 -31.73 -0.77 20.94
CA ARG A 319 -33.07 -0.73 20.35
C ARG A 319 -34.23 -0.87 21.35
N ASN A 320 -33.95 -0.92 22.66
CA ASN A 320 -34.96 -0.63 23.69
C ASN A 320 -35.35 0.87 23.73
N GLN A 321 -35.26 1.58 22.60
CA GLN A 321 -35.17 3.03 22.52
C GLN A 321 -36.45 3.73 22.06
N PRO A 322 -36.54 5.06 22.32
CA PRO A 322 -37.72 5.92 22.14
C PRO A 322 -38.49 5.79 20.82
N ASP A 323 -37.85 5.37 19.74
CA ASP A 323 -38.49 5.23 18.42
C ASP A 323 -39.66 4.24 18.43
N PHE A 324 -39.53 3.09 19.10
CA PHE A 324 -40.64 2.13 19.22
C PHE A 324 -41.80 2.74 20.02
N LEU A 325 -41.49 3.49 21.07
CA LEU A 325 -42.48 4.21 21.88
C LEU A 325 -43.12 5.37 21.11
N LEU A 326 -42.33 6.07 20.30
CA LEU A 326 -42.78 7.18 19.44
C LEU A 326 -43.72 6.66 18.37
N LEU A 327 -43.36 5.57 17.68
CA LEU A 327 -44.21 4.93 16.68
C LEU A 327 -45.50 4.40 17.31
N LYS A 328 -45.44 3.75 18.49
CA LYS A 328 -46.63 3.33 19.25
C LYS A 328 -47.50 4.52 19.65
N ARG A 329 -46.90 5.64 20.04
CA ARG A 329 -47.61 6.88 20.35
C ARG A 329 -48.26 7.48 19.10
N GLN A 330 -47.55 7.53 17.97
CA GLN A 330 -48.08 8.01 16.70
C GLN A 330 -49.28 7.18 16.24
N ILE A 331 -49.24 5.85 16.42
CA ILE A 331 -50.40 4.98 16.19
C ILE A 331 -51.57 5.38 17.10
N ALA A 332 -51.31 5.64 18.40
CA ALA A 332 -52.36 6.02 19.35
C ALA A 332 -52.92 7.43 19.15
N THR A 333 -52.16 8.34 18.53
CA THR A 333 -52.55 9.74 18.32
C THR A 333 -52.86 10.07 16.86
N ALA A 334 -52.91 9.09 15.96
CA ALA A 334 -53.20 9.31 14.55
C ALA A 334 -54.62 9.87 14.36
N GLU A 335 -54.76 10.93 13.57
CA GLU A 335 -56.05 11.58 13.31
C GLU A 335 -56.75 10.96 12.10
N THR A 336 -55.97 10.31 11.22
CA THR A 336 -56.47 9.65 10.01
C THR A 336 -56.05 8.18 9.95
N PRO A 337 -56.85 7.32 9.27
CA PRO A 337 -56.47 5.94 9.03
C PRO A 337 -55.13 5.78 8.30
N ASP A 338 -54.82 6.65 7.33
CA ASP A 338 -53.54 6.61 6.60
C ASP A 338 -52.33 6.86 7.52
N GLU A 339 -52.43 7.84 8.43
CA GLU A 339 -51.37 8.13 9.41
C GLU A 339 -51.13 6.95 10.36
N GLU A 340 -52.22 6.35 10.86
CA GLU A 340 -52.14 5.18 11.73
C GLU A 340 -51.43 4.01 11.02
N TRP A 341 -51.85 3.70 9.79
CA TRP A 341 -51.31 2.57 9.04
C TRP A 341 -49.87 2.80 8.55
N LEU A 342 -49.50 4.05 8.26
CA LEU A 342 -48.11 4.39 7.96
C LEU A 342 -47.21 4.23 9.19
N ALA A 343 -47.66 4.69 10.36
CA ALA A 343 -46.93 4.47 11.61
C ALA A 343 -46.81 2.98 11.96
N ARG A 344 -47.87 2.18 11.71
CA ARG A 344 -47.82 0.71 11.83
C ARG A 344 -46.82 0.08 10.88
N TYR A 345 -46.72 0.52 9.63
CA TYR A 345 -45.73 0.03 8.68
C TYR A 345 -44.31 0.31 9.17
N HIS A 346 -44.02 1.54 9.61
CA HIS A 346 -42.70 1.88 10.13
C HIS A 346 -42.34 1.08 11.38
N LEU A 347 -43.30 0.86 12.28
CA LEU A 347 -43.12 -0.03 13.44
C LEU A 347 -42.79 -1.45 12.98
N TRP A 348 -43.56 -2.01 12.05
CA TRP A 348 -43.32 -3.34 11.49
C TRP A 348 -41.94 -3.44 10.81
N ARG A 349 -41.53 -2.45 10.01
CA ARG A 349 -40.19 -2.41 9.39
C ARG A 349 -39.10 -2.41 10.46
N LYS A 350 -39.28 -1.67 11.55
CA LYS A 350 -38.33 -1.66 12.67
C LYS A 350 -38.25 -3.00 13.40
N GLU A 351 -39.36 -3.71 13.55
CA GLU A 351 -39.37 -5.09 14.07
C GLU A 351 -38.61 -6.05 13.16
N GLN A 352 -38.82 -5.98 11.84
CA GLN A 352 -38.07 -6.79 10.86
C GLN A 352 -36.57 -6.47 10.86
N GLU A 353 -36.21 -5.19 10.97
CA GLU A 353 -34.81 -4.76 11.08
C GLU A 353 -34.14 -5.29 12.36
N MET A 354 -34.90 -5.38 13.47
CA MET A 354 -34.45 -5.96 14.72
C MET A 354 -34.23 -7.48 14.59
N GLU A 355 -35.17 -8.20 13.99
CA GLU A 355 -35.03 -9.65 13.73
C GLU A 355 -33.78 -9.95 12.89
N ARG A 356 -33.55 -9.16 11.82
CA ARG A 356 -32.30 -9.23 11.04
C ARG A 356 -31.07 -8.95 11.89
N SER A 357 -31.10 -7.92 12.74
CA SER A 357 -29.97 -7.58 13.61
C SER A 357 -29.66 -8.67 14.65
N ILE A 358 -30.67 -9.38 15.14
CA ILE A 358 -30.51 -10.54 16.02
C ILE A 358 -29.83 -11.67 15.25
N LYS A 359 -30.29 -11.97 14.03
CA LYS A 359 -29.65 -12.98 13.18
C LYS A 359 -28.21 -12.62 12.84
N ASP A 360 -27.92 -11.35 12.51
CA ASP A 360 -26.56 -10.85 12.30
C ASP A 360 -25.67 -11.06 13.53
N LEU A 361 -26.22 -10.85 14.74
CA LEU A 361 -25.52 -11.07 15.99
C LEU A 361 -25.24 -12.57 16.20
N GLU A 362 -26.23 -13.43 15.99
CA GLU A 362 -26.07 -14.89 16.08
C GLU A 362 -25.01 -15.40 15.09
N GLU A 363 -25.03 -14.92 13.85
CA GLU A 363 -24.03 -15.27 12.83
C GLU A 363 -22.63 -14.75 13.20
N ALA A 364 -22.53 -13.52 13.72
CA ALA A 364 -21.27 -12.95 14.16
C ALA A 364 -20.69 -13.68 15.38
N GLU A 365 -21.54 -14.07 16.35
CA GLU A 365 -21.15 -14.87 17.51
C GLU A 365 -20.74 -16.28 17.10
N ALA A 366 -21.51 -16.92 16.22
CA ALA A 366 -21.15 -18.23 15.66
C ALA A 366 -19.82 -18.17 14.89
N LYS A 367 -19.55 -17.08 14.15
CA LYS A 367 -18.27 -16.85 13.47
C LYS A 367 -17.14 -16.67 14.49
N ARG A 368 -17.36 -15.87 15.53
CA ARG A 368 -16.39 -15.71 16.63
C ARG A 368 -16.09 -17.06 17.26
N ASP A 369 -17.10 -17.86 17.60
CA ASP A 369 -16.93 -19.14 18.27
C ASP A 369 -16.29 -20.20 17.36
N ARG A 370 -16.56 -20.15 16.05
CA ARG A 370 -15.87 -21.00 15.07
C ARG A 370 -14.38 -20.66 14.95
N ARG A 371 -14.05 -19.37 14.86
CA ARG A 371 -12.65 -18.90 14.71
C ARG A 371 -11.86 -18.93 16.02
N PHE A 372 -12.54 -18.67 17.13
CA PHE A 372 -11.96 -18.51 18.47
C PHE A 372 -12.78 -19.33 19.48
N PRO A 373 -12.71 -20.68 19.43
CA PRO A 373 -13.61 -21.59 20.17
C PRO A 373 -13.51 -21.48 21.70
N ASN A 374 -12.41 -20.93 22.22
CA ASN A 374 -12.26 -20.68 23.66
C ASN A 374 -12.80 -19.30 24.09
N GLY A 375 -13.37 -18.51 23.17
CA GLY A 375 -13.83 -17.14 23.40
C GLY A 375 -12.70 -16.13 23.66
N SER A 376 -11.49 -16.62 23.94
CA SER A 376 -10.30 -15.80 24.18
C SER A 376 -9.79 -15.14 22.91
N ARG A 377 -9.44 -13.87 23.03
CA ARG A 377 -8.70 -13.16 21.98
C ARG A 377 -7.32 -13.79 21.84
N PRO A 378 -6.73 -13.81 20.63
CA PRO A 378 -5.35 -14.29 20.46
C PRO A 378 -4.31 -13.51 21.30
N SER A 379 -4.64 -12.30 21.74
CA SER A 379 -3.81 -11.53 22.67
C SER A 379 -3.82 -12.04 24.11
N GLU A 380 -4.81 -12.83 24.52
CA GLU A 380 -4.94 -13.36 25.89
C GLU A 380 -4.12 -14.63 26.11
N LYS A 381 -3.87 -15.40 25.04
CA LYS A 381 -3.07 -16.64 25.06
C LYS A 381 -2.13 -16.66 23.87
N PRO A 382 -0.93 -16.05 24.00
CA PRO A 382 0.06 -16.02 22.94
C PRO A 382 0.48 -17.41 22.44
N GLU A 383 0.33 -18.44 23.26
CA GLU A 383 0.65 -19.83 22.91
C GLU A 383 -0.31 -20.38 21.86
N ASP A 384 -1.58 -19.97 21.90
CA ASP A 384 -2.60 -20.42 20.96
C ASP A 384 -2.40 -19.79 19.56
N LEU A 385 -1.65 -18.66 19.46
CA LEU A 385 -1.35 -17.95 18.19
C LEU A 385 -0.84 -18.87 17.08
N VAL A 386 -0.09 -19.92 17.47
CA VAL A 386 0.47 -20.88 16.54
C VAL A 386 -0.59 -21.70 15.79
N LEU A 387 -1.76 -21.96 16.40
CA LEU A 387 -2.83 -22.71 15.75
C LEU A 387 -3.47 -21.89 14.62
N TRP A 388 -3.67 -20.59 14.85
CA TRP A 388 -4.14 -19.67 13.81
C TRP A 388 -3.09 -19.41 12.74
N GLU A 389 -1.81 -19.42 13.12
CA GLU A 389 -0.70 -19.37 12.16
C GLU A 389 -0.75 -20.56 11.19
N VAL A 390 -0.93 -21.80 11.68
CA VAL A 390 -1.12 -23.00 10.85
C VAL A 390 -2.31 -22.83 9.89
N GLN A 391 -3.45 -22.34 10.40
CA GLN A 391 -4.65 -22.12 9.59
C GLN A 391 -4.41 -21.05 8.52
N LYS A 392 -3.72 -19.95 8.86
CA LYS A 392 -3.35 -18.89 7.93
C LYS A 392 -2.47 -19.42 6.81
N TRP A 393 -1.42 -20.17 7.12
CA TRP A 393 -0.54 -20.72 6.10
C TRP A 393 -1.23 -21.69 5.15
N ARG A 394 -2.20 -22.48 5.63
CA ARG A 394 -3.03 -23.30 4.73
C ARG A 394 -3.83 -22.47 3.74
N ARG A 395 -4.47 -21.39 4.22
CA ARG A 395 -5.24 -20.47 3.36
C ARG A 395 -4.32 -19.80 2.33
N ASP A 396 -3.19 -19.27 2.79
CA ASP A 396 -2.23 -18.61 1.91
C ASP A 396 -1.67 -19.59 0.87
N ILE A 397 -1.29 -20.81 1.25
CA ILE A 397 -0.85 -21.86 0.31
C ILE A 397 -1.91 -22.13 -0.75
N ALA A 398 -3.17 -22.35 -0.36
CA ALA A 398 -4.24 -22.62 -1.32
C ALA A 398 -4.44 -21.46 -2.32
N ARG A 399 -4.38 -20.22 -1.84
CA ARG A 399 -4.47 -19.02 -2.70
C ARG A 399 -3.27 -18.89 -3.63
N GLU A 400 -2.05 -19.12 -3.13
CA GLU A 400 -0.83 -19.02 -3.94
C GLU A 400 -0.74 -20.16 -4.96
N GLU A 401 -1.24 -21.36 -4.66
CA GLU A 401 -1.37 -22.45 -5.63
C GLU A 401 -2.31 -22.09 -6.79
N GLU A 402 -3.46 -21.48 -6.48
CA GLU A 402 -4.39 -20.98 -7.49
C GLU A 402 -3.77 -19.85 -8.33
N THR A 403 -3.06 -18.93 -7.69
CA THR A 403 -2.36 -17.83 -8.35
C THR A 403 -1.25 -18.34 -9.28
N LEU A 404 -0.46 -19.32 -8.82
CA LEU A 404 0.56 -19.98 -9.63
C LEU A 404 -0.05 -20.70 -10.83
N LYS A 405 -1.15 -21.44 -10.62
CA LYS A 405 -1.88 -22.09 -11.71
C LYS A 405 -2.36 -21.08 -12.74
N HIS A 406 -2.97 -19.98 -12.30
CA HIS A 406 -3.42 -18.90 -13.18
C HIS A 406 -2.27 -18.26 -13.96
N THR A 407 -1.14 -18.00 -13.30
CA THR A 407 0.05 -17.42 -13.93
C THR A 407 0.64 -18.34 -15.00
N ILE A 408 0.64 -19.66 -14.76
CA ILE A 408 1.05 -20.65 -15.76
C ILE A 408 0.08 -20.64 -16.94
N GLU A 409 -1.24 -20.67 -16.70
CA GLU A 409 -2.25 -20.63 -17.76
C GLU A 409 -2.11 -19.36 -18.62
N GLN A 410 -1.91 -18.19 -18.01
CA GLN A 410 -1.67 -16.93 -18.74
C GLN A 410 -0.41 -16.98 -19.59
N ALA A 411 0.68 -17.53 -19.07
CA ALA A 411 1.93 -17.66 -19.81
C ALA A 411 1.78 -18.59 -21.02
N GLU A 412 1.02 -19.68 -20.86
CA GLU A 412 0.68 -20.57 -21.97
C GLU A 412 -0.20 -19.86 -23.01
N MET A 413 -1.24 -19.11 -22.60
CA MET A 413 -2.11 -18.33 -23.50
C MET A 413 -1.33 -17.29 -24.32
N PHE A 414 -0.37 -16.62 -23.69
CA PHE A 414 0.50 -15.69 -24.39
C PHE A 414 1.41 -16.38 -25.40
N ALA A 415 1.99 -17.53 -25.05
CA ALA A 415 2.84 -18.29 -25.96
C ALA A 415 2.11 -18.73 -27.24
N ALA A 416 0.78 -18.86 -27.20
CA ALA A 416 -0.06 -19.12 -28.37
C ALA A 416 -0.59 -17.86 -29.08
N GLY A 417 -0.21 -16.66 -28.66
CA GLY A 417 -0.59 -15.41 -29.33
C GLY A 417 -2.03 -14.95 -29.08
N LEU A 418 -2.63 -15.29 -27.95
CA LEU A 418 -4.01 -14.91 -27.62
C LEU A 418 -4.17 -13.73 -26.67
N LEU A 419 -3.05 -13.20 -26.18
CA LEU A 419 -3.00 -12.02 -25.35
C LEU A 419 -2.16 -10.96 -26.05
N ASP A 420 -2.80 -9.84 -26.40
CA ASP A 420 -2.17 -8.77 -27.18
C ASP A 420 -1.09 -7.99 -26.39
N HIS A 421 -1.11 -8.07 -25.05
CA HIS A 421 -0.33 -7.20 -24.16
C HIS A 421 0.31 -7.91 -22.95
N ALA A 422 0.93 -9.08 -23.13
CA ALA A 422 1.59 -9.74 -21.99
C ALA A 422 3.07 -9.33 -21.82
N PRO A 423 3.63 -9.52 -20.62
CA PRO A 423 5.05 -9.35 -20.35
C PRO A 423 5.91 -10.23 -21.27
N SER A 424 7.18 -9.87 -21.44
CA SER A 424 8.12 -10.70 -22.22
C SER A 424 8.16 -12.16 -21.69
N PRO A 425 8.42 -13.18 -22.56
CA PRO A 425 8.55 -14.57 -22.11
C PRO A 425 9.52 -14.78 -20.95
N LYS A 426 10.61 -14.00 -20.92
CA LYS A 426 11.58 -14.01 -19.83
C LYS A 426 10.97 -13.55 -18.50
N SER A 427 10.13 -12.51 -18.55
CA SER A 427 9.43 -11.97 -17.37
C SER A 427 8.44 -12.99 -16.81
N MET A 428 7.64 -13.63 -17.66
CA MET A 428 6.67 -14.65 -17.18
C MET A 428 7.36 -15.87 -16.58
N LYS A 429 8.44 -16.38 -17.20
CA LYS A 429 9.23 -17.48 -16.63
C LYS A 429 9.80 -17.10 -15.26
N HIS A 430 10.34 -15.88 -15.14
CA HIS A 430 10.84 -15.37 -13.87
C HIS A 430 9.74 -15.29 -12.81
N ASN A 431 8.54 -14.82 -13.16
CA ASN A 431 7.39 -14.76 -12.26
C ASN A 431 6.99 -16.15 -11.78
N ILE A 432 6.85 -17.13 -12.69
CA ILE A 432 6.53 -18.53 -12.31
C ILE A 432 7.58 -19.11 -11.35
N GLU A 433 8.87 -18.89 -11.61
CA GLU A 433 9.95 -19.34 -10.72
C GLU A 433 9.97 -18.60 -9.37
N LYS A 434 9.54 -17.34 -9.35
CA LYS A 434 9.37 -16.56 -8.12
C LYS A 434 8.22 -17.12 -7.28
N GLU A 435 7.04 -17.30 -7.87
CA GLU A 435 5.86 -17.84 -7.17
C GLU A 435 6.10 -19.25 -6.63
N LYS A 436 6.78 -20.13 -7.40
CA LYS A 436 7.16 -21.46 -6.90
C LYS A 436 8.05 -21.40 -5.66
N ARG A 437 9.07 -20.53 -5.65
CA ARG A 437 9.96 -20.36 -4.49
C ARG A 437 9.22 -19.78 -3.28
N HIS A 438 8.27 -18.87 -3.51
CA HIS A 438 7.42 -18.36 -2.44
C HIS A 438 6.54 -19.46 -1.84
N LEU A 439 5.94 -20.29 -2.69
CA LEU A 439 5.12 -21.42 -2.26
C LEU A 439 5.94 -22.46 -1.45
N GLU A 440 7.16 -22.78 -1.89
CA GLU A 440 8.08 -23.63 -1.14
C GLU A 440 8.38 -23.08 0.27
N LEU A 441 8.54 -21.76 0.40
CA LEU A 441 8.73 -21.09 1.68
C LEU A 441 7.49 -21.19 2.58
N LEU A 442 6.29 -21.00 2.01
CA LEU A 442 5.02 -21.17 2.75
C LEU A 442 4.84 -22.61 3.26
N TYR A 443 5.23 -23.61 2.47
CA TYR A 443 5.20 -25.01 2.91
C TYR A 443 6.13 -25.27 4.09
N LYS A 444 7.35 -24.69 4.09
CA LYS A 444 8.27 -24.76 5.23
C LYS A 444 7.70 -24.08 6.47
N LEU A 445 7.08 -22.91 6.31
CA LEU A 445 6.42 -22.18 7.39
C LEU A 445 5.26 -22.97 8.01
N LEU A 446 4.42 -23.58 7.17
CA LEU A 446 3.34 -24.44 7.64
C LEU A 446 3.88 -25.61 8.46
N GLN A 447 4.95 -26.25 8.00
CA GLN A 447 5.58 -27.36 8.72
C GLN A 447 6.13 -26.92 10.08
N LYS A 448 6.90 -25.82 10.13
CA LYS A 448 7.44 -25.25 11.38
C LYS A 448 6.33 -24.86 12.35
N SER A 449 5.25 -24.26 11.84
CA SER A 449 4.09 -23.87 12.65
C SER A 449 3.36 -25.07 13.22
N ARG A 450 3.23 -26.18 12.46
CA ARG A 450 2.66 -27.43 12.96
C ARG A 450 3.51 -28.05 14.07
N GLU A 451 4.83 -28.02 13.93
CA GLU A 451 5.76 -28.52 14.96
C GLU A 451 5.66 -27.68 16.25
N ASP A 452 5.61 -26.36 16.12
CA ASP A 452 5.39 -25.46 17.25
C ASP A 452 4.00 -25.69 17.88
N ALA A 453 2.95 -25.89 17.08
CA ALA A 453 1.61 -26.18 17.56
C ALA A 453 1.53 -27.50 18.32
N ALA A 454 2.16 -28.57 17.81
CA ALA A 454 2.23 -29.85 18.50
C ALA A 454 2.97 -29.75 19.84
N ARG A 455 3.97 -28.86 19.93
CA ARG A 455 4.76 -28.62 21.14
C ARG A 455 4.03 -27.75 22.17
N LEU A 456 3.37 -26.67 21.73
CA LEU A 456 2.75 -25.66 22.60
C LEU A 456 1.30 -25.98 22.96
N CYS A 457 0.56 -26.64 22.07
CA CYS A 457 -0.86 -26.93 22.21
C CYS A 457 -1.12 -28.45 22.01
N PRO A 458 -0.51 -29.33 22.81
CA PRO A 458 -0.62 -30.77 22.61
C PRO A 458 -2.08 -31.24 22.75
N GLY A 459 -2.54 -32.02 21.77
CA GLY A 459 -3.89 -32.60 21.76
C GLY A 459 -5.00 -31.65 21.28
N VAL A 460 -4.68 -30.42 20.88
CA VAL A 460 -5.64 -29.52 20.25
C VAL A 460 -5.73 -29.86 18.76
N GLU A 461 -6.95 -30.15 18.28
CA GLU A 461 -7.20 -30.36 16.85
C GLU A 461 -6.94 -29.06 16.07
N GLU A 462 -6.43 -29.20 14.85
CA GLU A 462 -6.21 -28.05 13.98
C GLU A 462 -7.54 -27.40 13.59
N LEU A 463 -7.56 -26.06 13.58
CA LEU A 463 -8.76 -25.31 13.20
C LEU A 463 -9.18 -25.62 11.76
N PRO A 464 -10.49 -25.73 11.48
CA PRO A 464 -10.98 -25.97 10.12
C PRO A 464 -10.60 -24.80 9.21
N VAL A 465 -10.21 -25.08 7.97
CA VAL A 465 -9.97 -24.01 6.98
C VAL A 465 -11.33 -23.45 6.60
N GLU A 466 -11.59 -22.20 6.95
CA GLU A 466 -12.79 -21.52 6.48
C GLU A 466 -12.66 -21.20 4.99
N ASP A 467 -13.69 -21.55 4.24
CA ASP A 467 -13.82 -21.09 2.86
C ASP A 467 -14.19 -19.60 2.87
N GLU A 468 -13.19 -18.72 2.92
CA GLU A 468 -13.42 -17.27 2.87
C GLU A 468 -14.03 -16.82 1.54
N ASN A 469 -13.91 -17.62 0.48
CA ASN A 469 -14.59 -17.36 -0.78
C ASN A 469 -16.10 -17.31 -0.58
N SER A 470 -16.66 -17.97 0.42
CA SER A 470 -18.09 -17.92 0.71
C SER A 470 -18.60 -16.51 1.08
N ARG A 471 -17.80 -15.64 1.72
CA ARG A 471 -18.25 -14.27 2.08
C ARG A 471 -18.13 -13.28 0.94
N VAL A 472 -17.01 -13.32 0.20
CA VAL A 472 -16.85 -12.53 -1.02
C VAL A 472 -17.90 -12.97 -2.04
N ALA A 473 -18.15 -14.29 -2.14
CA ALA A 473 -19.22 -14.83 -2.96
C ALA A 473 -20.60 -14.32 -2.55
N LEU A 474 -20.94 -14.09 -1.27
CA LEU A 474 -22.29 -13.64 -0.90
C LEU A 474 -22.64 -12.25 -1.44
N PHE A 475 -21.74 -11.28 -1.33
CA PHE A 475 -21.93 -9.94 -1.93
C PHE A 475 -21.79 -9.98 -3.46
N HIS A 476 -21.06 -10.97 -3.97
CA HIS A 476 -20.89 -11.24 -5.39
C HIS A 476 -21.78 -12.42 -5.88
N ASN A 477 -22.93 -12.66 -5.26
CA ASN A 477 -23.87 -13.69 -5.70
C ASN A 477 -25.16 -13.03 -6.14
N ARG A 478 -25.34 -12.96 -7.46
CA ARG A 478 -26.56 -12.48 -8.13
C ARG A 478 -27.84 -13.04 -7.50
N ALA A 479 -27.88 -14.34 -7.23
CA ALA A 479 -29.06 -14.99 -6.68
C ALA A 479 -29.37 -14.50 -5.26
N HIS A 480 -28.35 -14.31 -4.43
CA HIS A 480 -28.55 -13.84 -3.05
C HIS A 480 -29.13 -12.42 -3.00
N VAL A 481 -28.60 -11.50 -3.80
CA VAL A 481 -29.10 -10.11 -3.86
C VAL A 481 -30.53 -10.06 -4.41
N ILE A 482 -30.83 -10.85 -5.44
CA ILE A 482 -32.18 -10.94 -6.00
C ILE A 482 -33.15 -11.55 -4.99
N GLU A 483 -32.77 -12.64 -4.33
CA GLU A 483 -33.58 -13.31 -3.30
C GLU A 483 -33.86 -12.36 -2.13
N PHE A 484 -32.88 -11.56 -1.70
CA PHE A 484 -33.05 -10.56 -0.66
C PHE A 484 -34.14 -9.53 -1.02
N HIS A 485 -34.06 -8.91 -2.20
CA HIS A 485 -35.06 -7.94 -2.64
C HIS A 485 -36.42 -8.59 -2.92
N GLN A 486 -36.45 -9.81 -3.45
CA GLN A 486 -37.69 -10.54 -3.70
C GLN A 486 -38.42 -10.84 -2.38
N LYS A 487 -37.68 -11.29 -1.36
CA LYS A 487 -38.21 -11.51 -0.01
C LYS A 487 -38.79 -10.21 0.56
N GLU A 488 -38.09 -9.09 0.41
CA GLU A 488 -38.58 -7.78 0.87
C GLU A 488 -39.89 -7.37 0.16
N ILE A 489 -39.97 -7.56 -1.16
CA ILE A 489 -41.20 -7.30 -1.93
C ILE A 489 -42.36 -8.14 -1.40
N ASP A 490 -42.14 -9.43 -1.15
CA ASP A 490 -43.18 -10.34 -0.69
C ASP A 490 -43.62 -10.01 0.75
N GLU A 491 -42.68 -9.64 1.63
CA GLU A 491 -42.96 -9.14 2.98
C GLU A 491 -43.80 -7.85 2.94
N ILE A 492 -43.44 -6.86 2.10
CA ILE A 492 -44.20 -5.61 1.96
C ILE A 492 -45.59 -5.86 1.36
N LYS A 493 -45.71 -6.73 0.35
CA LYS A 493 -47.01 -7.13 -0.21
C LYS A 493 -47.90 -7.81 0.83
N GLY A 494 -47.31 -8.69 1.65
CA GLY A 494 -47.99 -9.32 2.78
C GLY A 494 -48.53 -8.29 3.78
N PHE A 495 -47.72 -7.29 4.15
CA PHE A 495 -48.17 -6.19 5.01
C PHE A 495 -49.26 -5.35 4.33
N MET A 496 -49.07 -4.96 3.06
CA MET A 496 -50.01 -4.15 2.28
C MET A 496 -51.39 -4.82 2.17
N ALA A 497 -51.46 -6.15 2.12
CA ALA A 497 -52.72 -6.90 2.11
C ALA A 497 -53.56 -6.70 3.38
N THR A 498 -52.94 -6.31 4.50
CA THR A 498 -53.64 -6.01 5.76
C THR A 498 -54.17 -4.57 5.83
N VAL A 499 -53.71 -3.68 4.94
CA VAL A 499 -54.05 -2.25 4.94
C VAL A 499 -55.44 -2.03 4.30
N PRO A 500 -56.41 -1.41 5.00
CA PRO A 500 -57.74 -1.13 4.47
C PRO A 500 -57.70 -0.34 3.16
N MET A 501 -58.64 -0.62 2.26
CA MET A 501 -58.76 0.09 0.97
C MET A 501 -58.99 1.60 1.13
N SER A 502 -59.51 2.03 2.29
CA SER A 502 -59.71 3.45 2.62
C SER A 502 -58.40 4.21 2.89
N CYS A 503 -57.27 3.51 3.12
CA CYS A 503 -55.96 4.13 3.38
C CYS A 503 -55.17 4.24 2.06
N ALA A 504 -55.63 5.12 1.17
CA ALA A 504 -55.10 5.22 -0.19
C ALA A 504 -53.65 5.71 -0.22
N LYS A 505 -53.28 6.64 0.68
CA LYS A 505 -51.92 7.21 0.72
C LYS A 505 -50.92 6.20 1.22
N THR A 506 -51.25 5.44 2.27
CA THR A 506 -50.36 4.38 2.79
C THR A 506 -50.13 3.32 1.72
N ARG A 507 -51.18 2.86 1.02
CA ARG A 507 -51.03 1.85 -0.05
C ARG A 507 -50.19 2.37 -1.21
N GLN A 508 -50.32 3.65 -1.58
CA GLN A 508 -49.46 4.26 -2.60
C GLN A 508 -47.99 4.32 -2.15
N PHE A 509 -47.74 4.67 -0.89
CA PHE A 509 -46.39 4.66 -0.33
C PHE A 509 -45.76 3.26 -0.37
N LEU A 510 -46.48 2.24 0.09
CA LEU A 510 -46.02 0.84 0.05
C LEU A 510 -45.77 0.34 -1.38
N GLN A 511 -46.59 0.78 -2.33
CA GLN A 511 -46.38 0.48 -3.75
C GLN A 511 -45.06 1.10 -4.26
N GLY A 512 -44.73 2.32 -3.84
CA GLY A 512 -43.44 2.96 -4.15
C GLY A 512 -42.25 2.20 -3.57
N GLU A 513 -42.36 1.66 -2.35
CA GLU A 513 -41.31 0.83 -1.74
C GLU A 513 -41.10 -0.48 -2.53
N ILE A 514 -42.19 -1.13 -2.97
CA ILE A 514 -42.13 -2.31 -3.83
C ILE A 514 -41.43 -1.99 -5.16
N GLU A 515 -41.76 -0.87 -5.78
CA GLU A 515 -41.13 -0.40 -7.03
C GLU A 515 -39.65 -0.10 -6.85
N ALA A 516 -39.26 0.50 -5.72
CA ALA A 516 -37.86 0.74 -5.40
C ALA A 516 -37.05 -0.57 -5.27
N SER A 517 -37.60 -1.60 -4.63
CA SER A 517 -36.96 -2.92 -4.56
C SER A 517 -36.88 -3.61 -5.93
N TYR A 518 -37.89 -3.44 -6.81
CA TYR A 518 -37.82 -3.93 -8.20
C TYR A 518 -36.70 -3.25 -9.01
N GLU A 519 -36.53 -1.92 -8.89
CA GLU A 519 -35.42 -1.23 -9.54
C GLU A 519 -34.06 -1.63 -8.94
N GLY A 520 -34.01 -2.00 -7.65
CA GLY A 520 -32.83 -2.63 -7.04
C GLY A 520 -32.44 -3.95 -7.71
N ILE A 521 -33.42 -4.84 -7.93
CA ILE A 521 -33.22 -6.10 -8.67
C ILE A 521 -32.74 -5.83 -10.11
N LYS A 522 -33.34 -4.85 -10.80
CA LYS A 522 -32.98 -4.51 -12.17
C LYS A 522 -31.55 -3.99 -12.28
N ARG A 523 -31.15 -3.01 -11.46
CA ARG A 523 -29.78 -2.49 -11.41
C ARG A 523 -28.76 -3.60 -11.10
N SER A 524 -29.10 -4.49 -10.17
CA SER A 524 -28.25 -5.63 -9.84
C SER A 524 -28.09 -6.56 -11.05
N ASN A 525 -29.18 -6.90 -11.75
CA ASN A 525 -29.12 -7.71 -12.97
C ASN A 525 -28.28 -7.06 -14.07
N GLU A 526 -28.45 -5.77 -14.33
CA GLU A 526 -27.68 -5.04 -15.35
C GLU A 526 -26.17 -5.09 -15.04
N TRP A 527 -25.79 -4.90 -13.78
CA TRP A 527 -24.40 -5.02 -13.34
C TRP A 527 -23.85 -6.44 -13.56
N TRP A 528 -24.62 -7.47 -13.18
CA TRP A 528 -24.24 -8.87 -13.36
C TRP A 528 -24.18 -9.30 -14.82
N ASP A 529 -25.09 -8.83 -15.67
CA ASP A 529 -25.08 -9.15 -17.10
C ASP A 529 -23.82 -8.59 -17.76
N GLY A 530 -23.40 -7.36 -17.40
CA GLY A 530 -22.12 -6.81 -17.84
C GLY A 530 -20.91 -7.62 -17.36
N HIS A 531 -20.97 -8.16 -16.13
CA HIS A 531 -19.92 -9.04 -15.60
C HIS A 531 -19.88 -10.40 -16.32
N ASP A 532 -21.04 -11.03 -16.54
CA ASP A 532 -21.18 -12.30 -17.24
C ASP A 532 -20.73 -12.19 -18.70
N GLU A 533 -20.99 -11.07 -19.37
CA GLU A 533 -20.48 -10.78 -20.71
C GLU A 533 -18.94 -10.70 -20.72
N ALA A 534 -18.35 -10.05 -19.71
CA ALA A 534 -16.90 -10.01 -19.55
C ALA A 534 -16.30 -11.41 -19.32
N ILE A 535 -16.94 -12.24 -18.48
CA ILE A 535 -16.53 -13.64 -18.25
C ILE A 535 -16.68 -14.47 -19.53
N LYS A 536 -17.80 -14.39 -20.25
CA LYS A 536 -17.99 -15.11 -21.52
C LYS A 536 -16.94 -14.74 -22.56
N HIS A 537 -16.60 -13.45 -22.63
CA HIS A 537 -15.54 -12.99 -23.52
C HIS A 537 -14.17 -13.55 -23.11
N PHE A 538 -13.91 -13.67 -21.81
CA PHE A 538 -12.71 -14.34 -21.28
C PHE A 538 -12.68 -15.85 -21.59
N GLU A 539 -13.76 -16.58 -21.31
CA GLU A 539 -13.85 -18.03 -21.59
C GLU A 539 -13.75 -18.33 -23.08
N LYS A 540 -14.36 -17.51 -23.96
CA LYS A 540 -14.20 -17.65 -25.42
C LYS A 540 -12.73 -17.52 -25.85
N ARG A 541 -11.96 -16.64 -25.22
CA ARG A 541 -10.50 -16.53 -25.45
C ARG A 541 -9.77 -17.78 -24.96
N LYS A 542 -10.20 -18.38 -23.85
CA LYS A 542 -9.65 -19.63 -23.30
C LYS A 542 -9.99 -20.86 -24.15
N GLU A 543 -11.19 -20.98 -24.70
CA GLU A 543 -11.55 -22.06 -25.63
C GLU A 543 -10.77 -21.95 -26.94
N ALA A 544 -10.63 -20.74 -27.49
CA ALA A 544 -9.77 -20.49 -28.63
C ALA A 544 -8.33 -20.94 -28.36
N PHE A 545 -7.84 -20.75 -27.13
CA PHE A 545 -6.54 -21.26 -26.69
C PHE A 545 -6.45 -22.78 -26.69
N ALA A 546 -7.41 -23.45 -26.06
CA ALA A 546 -7.44 -24.91 -26.03
C ALA A 546 -7.45 -25.52 -27.44
N ALA A 547 -8.18 -24.91 -28.38
CA ALA A 547 -8.22 -25.34 -29.78
C ALA A 547 -6.87 -25.16 -30.49
N ILE A 548 -6.16 -24.05 -30.27
CA ILE A 548 -4.81 -23.82 -30.82
C ILE A 548 -3.83 -24.86 -30.26
N LYS A 549 -3.86 -25.12 -28.95
CA LYS A 549 -3.01 -26.12 -28.28
C LYS A 549 -3.26 -27.54 -28.80
N ALA A 550 -4.52 -27.88 -29.05
CA ALA A 550 -4.89 -29.17 -29.64
C ALA A 550 -4.33 -29.34 -31.06
N ARG A 551 -4.41 -28.31 -31.91
CA ARG A 551 -3.86 -28.33 -33.29
C ARG A 551 -2.34 -28.46 -33.31
N GLN A 552 -1.65 -27.69 -32.47
CA GLN A 552 -0.19 -27.77 -32.34
C GLN A 552 0.30 -29.15 -31.92
N LYS A 553 -0.48 -29.88 -31.10
CA LYS A 553 -0.15 -31.25 -30.67
C LYS A 553 -0.38 -32.30 -31.76
N THR A 554 -1.27 -32.05 -32.72
CA THR A 554 -1.53 -32.98 -33.84
C THR A 554 -0.62 -32.76 -35.05
N GLU A 555 -0.03 -31.57 -35.18
CA GLU A 555 0.80 -31.16 -36.33
C GLU A 555 2.31 -31.20 -36.08
N GLY A 556 2.75 -31.40 -34.83
CA GLY A 556 4.15 -31.62 -34.44
C GLY A 556 4.37 -33.03 -33.93
#